data_AF-A0A7C0TQX2-F1
#
_entry.id   AF-A0A7C0TQX2-F1
#
_cell.length_a   1.000
_cell.length_b   1.000
_cell.length_c   1.000
_cell.angle_alpha   90.00
_cell.angle_beta   90.00
_cell.angle_gamma   90.00
#
_symmetry.space_group_name_H-M   'P 1'
#
loop_
_entity.id
_entity.type
_entity.pdbx_description
1 polymer ?
#
loop_
_entity_poly.entity_id
_entity_poly.type
_entity_poly.pdbx_seq_one_letter_code
_entity_poly.pdbx_strand_id
1 'polypeptide(L)'
;CAFANTNGGTLYIGVSDNAKEPPAGVSNPTRLVKSLQEEIERRITPPLEVTVDVQTTRGVKIVRLVVPKGSDPPYAIDDSKIYVRSESETSMAVRDEIVNLVLRKHQPPSLPAEAKVEVEGETSGRVEPPRTGVEIVDTQERKGTRYHTMRDLRNGNVVQNVTRKSARRLWHYAISQAEDHPVDPNAVEWHGDIGLLDRREHAGQLRYNLVQRDGDRLRVYYGVTEDGIHGEWAKLVGMEENEQA
;
A
#
# COMPACT_ATOMS: atom_id res chain seq x y z
N CYS A 1 -7.29 -7.54 -12.28
CA CYS A 1 -6.13 -8.23 -11.66
C CYS A 1 -5.71 -7.55 -10.35
N ALA A 2 -4.93 -6.46 -10.39
CA ALA A 2 -4.28 -5.92 -9.18
C ALA A 2 -5.22 -5.58 -8.01
N PHE A 3 -6.36 -4.93 -8.29
CA PHE A 3 -7.37 -4.63 -7.26
C PHE A 3 -7.98 -5.89 -6.63
N ALA A 4 -8.31 -6.89 -7.44
CA ALA A 4 -8.88 -8.15 -6.96
C ALA A 4 -7.90 -8.94 -6.08
N ASN A 5 -6.58 -8.83 -6.33
CA ASN A 5 -5.55 -9.43 -5.48
C ASN A 5 -5.34 -8.69 -4.15
N THR A 6 -5.88 -7.49 -3.98
CA THR A 6 -5.71 -6.71 -2.75
C THR A 6 -7.04 -6.46 -2.06
N ASN A 7 -7.49 -5.21 -1.93
CA ASN A 7 -8.70 -4.85 -1.17
C ASN A 7 -9.91 -4.56 -2.07
N GLY A 8 -9.83 -4.87 -3.37
CA GLY A 8 -10.76 -4.34 -4.35
C GLY A 8 -10.54 -2.83 -4.53
N GLY A 9 -11.44 -2.18 -5.26
CA GLY A 9 -11.43 -0.73 -5.45
C GLY A 9 -12.24 -0.27 -6.65
N THR A 10 -12.24 1.04 -6.87
CA THR A 10 -13.00 1.68 -7.95
C THR A 10 -12.05 2.42 -8.88
N LEU A 11 -12.21 2.20 -10.19
CA LEU A 11 -11.53 2.96 -11.23
C LEU A 11 -12.54 3.89 -11.92
N TYR A 12 -12.10 5.11 -12.19
CA TYR A 12 -12.83 6.07 -13.02
C TYR A 12 -12.08 6.29 -14.33
N ILE A 13 -12.74 6.02 -15.45
CA ILE A 13 -12.17 6.15 -16.80
C ILE A 13 -12.76 7.39 -17.47
N GLY A 14 -11.90 8.20 -18.07
CA GLY A 14 -12.25 9.53 -18.57
C GLY A 14 -12.05 10.65 -17.53
N VAL A 15 -11.28 10.38 -16.47
CA VAL A 15 -10.92 11.33 -15.41
C VAL A 15 -9.39 11.44 -15.35
N SER A 16 -8.88 12.65 -15.12
CA SER A 16 -7.43 12.89 -14.90
C SER A 16 -6.98 12.33 -13.56
N ASP A 17 -5.70 11.98 -13.43
CA ASP A 17 -5.09 11.66 -12.14
C ASP A 17 -4.96 12.90 -11.25
N ASN A 18 -4.94 14.09 -11.84
CA ASN A 18 -5.02 15.37 -11.15
C ASN A 18 -6.48 15.74 -10.83
N ALA A 19 -6.86 15.69 -9.56
CA ALA A 19 -8.21 16.01 -9.08
C ALA A 19 -8.67 17.45 -9.37
N LYS A 20 -7.74 18.38 -9.66
CA LYS A 20 -8.06 19.77 -10.00
C LYS A 20 -8.49 19.94 -11.46
N GLU A 21 -8.11 19.00 -12.33
CA GLU A 21 -8.46 19.06 -13.75
C GLU A 21 -9.90 18.61 -13.99
N PRO A 22 -10.61 19.23 -14.94
CA PRO A 22 -11.93 18.76 -15.32
C PRO A 22 -11.84 17.36 -15.99
N PRO A 23 -12.86 16.50 -15.79
CA PRO A 23 -12.90 15.20 -16.43
C PRO A 23 -12.97 15.36 -17.95
N ALA A 24 -12.12 14.64 -18.68
CA ALA A 24 -12.12 14.62 -20.15
C ALA A 24 -13.35 13.89 -20.73
N GLY A 25 -13.91 12.95 -19.96
CA GLY A 25 -15.03 12.12 -20.38
C GLY A 25 -14.64 11.03 -21.39
N VAL A 26 -15.65 10.28 -21.83
CA VAL A 26 -15.54 9.20 -22.80
C VAL A 26 -16.55 9.42 -23.91
N SER A 27 -16.10 9.35 -25.17
CA SER A 27 -16.93 9.61 -26.36
C SER A 27 -17.99 8.53 -26.63
N ASN A 28 -17.69 7.25 -26.37
CA ASN A 28 -18.61 6.15 -26.58
C ASN A 28 -18.64 5.18 -25.37
N PRO A 29 -19.32 5.55 -24.27
CA PRO A 29 -19.23 4.83 -23.01
C PRO A 29 -19.84 3.42 -23.09
N THR A 30 -20.95 3.23 -23.84
CA THR A 30 -21.58 1.90 -23.98
C THR A 30 -20.66 0.90 -24.66
N ARG A 31 -19.95 1.32 -25.72
CA ARG A 31 -18.97 0.48 -26.41
C ARG A 31 -17.79 0.16 -25.49
N LEU A 32 -17.29 1.16 -24.76
CA LEU A 32 -16.19 0.98 -23.81
C LEU A 32 -16.54 -0.02 -22.71
N VAL A 33 -17.74 0.08 -22.12
CA VAL A 33 -18.24 -0.86 -21.10
C VAL A 33 -18.21 -2.29 -21.61
N LYS A 34 -18.78 -2.53 -22.80
CA LYS A 34 -18.81 -3.87 -23.39
C LYS A 34 -17.40 -4.41 -23.65
N SER A 35 -16.52 -3.60 -24.25
CA SER A 35 -15.14 -3.99 -24.52
C SER A 35 -14.32 -4.26 -23.25
N LEU A 36 -14.56 -3.51 -22.16
CA LEU A 36 -13.92 -3.76 -20.87
C LEU A 36 -14.38 -5.09 -20.27
N GLN A 37 -15.68 -5.39 -20.33
CA GLN A 37 -16.22 -6.66 -19.84
C GLN A 37 -15.63 -7.85 -20.61
N GLU A 38 -15.63 -7.79 -21.95
CA GLU A 38 -15.07 -8.85 -22.81
C GLU A 38 -13.56 -9.06 -22.56
N GLU A 39 -12.78 -7.99 -22.45
CA GLU A 39 -11.33 -8.10 -22.19
C GLU A 39 -11.02 -8.61 -20.78
N ILE A 40 -11.82 -8.25 -19.77
CA ILE A 40 -11.66 -8.76 -18.40
C ILE A 40 -11.97 -10.24 -18.35
N GLU A 41 -13.08 -10.68 -18.96
CA GLU A 41 -13.47 -12.09 -19.02
C GLU A 41 -12.42 -12.95 -19.75
N ARG A 42 -11.86 -12.43 -20.84
CA ARG A 42 -10.88 -13.15 -21.65
C ARG A 42 -9.50 -13.25 -21.00
N ARG A 43 -9.04 -12.20 -20.31
CA ARG A 43 -7.64 -12.07 -19.90
C ARG A 43 -7.39 -12.31 -18.42
N ILE A 44 -8.42 -12.27 -17.58
CA ILE A 44 -8.30 -12.44 -16.14
C ILE A 44 -8.67 -13.86 -15.75
N THR A 45 -7.79 -14.51 -15.00
CA THR A 45 -7.99 -15.88 -14.51
C THR A 45 -7.63 -15.94 -13.02
N PRO A 46 -8.48 -16.48 -12.13
CA PRO A 46 -9.84 -16.99 -12.36
C PRO A 46 -10.84 -15.91 -12.84
N PRO A 47 -12.05 -16.30 -13.33
CA PRO A 47 -13.08 -15.34 -13.71
C PRO A 47 -13.38 -14.35 -12.58
N LEU A 48 -13.53 -13.08 -12.94
CA LEU A 48 -13.73 -11.99 -12.00
C LEU A 48 -14.97 -11.17 -12.39
N GLU A 49 -16.00 -11.23 -11.56
CA GLU A 49 -17.19 -10.40 -11.71
C GLU A 49 -16.88 -8.96 -11.29
N VAL A 50 -17.07 -8.02 -12.20
CA VAL A 50 -16.86 -6.59 -11.98
C VAL A 50 -18.12 -5.81 -12.34
N THR A 51 -18.41 -4.74 -11.61
CA THR A 51 -19.53 -3.85 -11.92
C THR A 51 -19.02 -2.69 -12.76
N VAL A 52 -19.58 -2.48 -13.94
CA VAL A 52 -19.22 -1.37 -14.84
C VAL A 52 -20.44 -0.53 -15.13
N ASP A 53 -20.38 0.76 -14.79
CA ASP A 53 -21.49 1.70 -14.99
C ASP A 53 -21.02 3.03 -15.56
N VAL A 54 -21.95 3.76 -16.20
CA VAL A 54 -21.68 5.07 -16.80
C VAL A 54 -22.21 6.14 -15.85
N GLN A 55 -21.34 7.06 -15.45
CA GLN A 55 -21.69 8.20 -14.60
C GLN A 55 -21.61 9.49 -15.42
N THR A 56 -22.47 10.46 -15.12
CA THR A 56 -22.40 11.80 -15.71
C THR A 56 -21.87 12.76 -14.66
N THR A 57 -20.80 13.48 -14.96
CA THR A 57 -20.21 14.49 -14.07
C THR A 57 -19.81 15.71 -14.88
N ARG A 58 -20.10 16.92 -14.38
CA ARG A 58 -19.80 18.20 -15.07
C ARG A 58 -20.19 18.22 -16.57
N GLY A 59 -21.30 17.58 -16.92
CA GLY A 59 -21.81 17.51 -18.29
C GLY A 59 -21.12 16.48 -19.21
N VAL A 60 -20.09 15.77 -18.74
CA VAL A 60 -19.42 14.70 -19.50
C VAL A 60 -19.73 13.31 -18.92
N LYS A 61 -19.68 12.29 -19.78
CA LYS A 61 -19.88 10.89 -19.37
C LYS A 61 -18.53 10.27 -19.04
N ILE A 62 -18.44 9.60 -17.89
CA ILE A 62 -17.28 8.82 -17.44
C ILE A 62 -17.72 7.38 -17.18
N VAL A 63 -16.78 6.44 -17.17
CA VAL A 63 -17.07 5.04 -16.84
C VAL A 63 -16.49 4.71 -15.47
N ARG A 64 -17.32 4.19 -14.58
CA ARG A 64 -16.93 3.69 -13.26
C ARG A 64 -16.84 2.16 -13.32
N LEU A 65 -15.70 1.62 -12.92
CA LEU A 65 -15.43 0.19 -12.81
C LEU A 65 -15.17 -0.15 -11.34
N VAL A 66 -16.09 -0.89 -10.72
CA VAL A 66 -15.96 -1.38 -9.34
C VAL A 66 -15.44 -2.81 -9.40
N VAL A 67 -14.27 -3.02 -8.83
CA VAL A 67 -13.60 -4.32 -8.74
C VAL A 67 -13.71 -4.80 -7.29
N PRO A 68 -14.38 -5.93 -7.02
CA PRO A 68 -14.44 -6.47 -5.67
C PRO A 68 -13.07 -6.98 -5.23
N LYS A 69 -12.90 -7.17 -3.92
CA LYS A 69 -11.85 -8.04 -3.41
C LYS A 69 -12.10 -9.45 -3.95
N GLY A 70 -11.09 -10.03 -4.58
CA GLY A 70 -11.20 -11.33 -5.22
C GLY A 70 -11.39 -12.46 -4.20
N SER A 71 -12.25 -13.41 -4.54
CA SER A 71 -12.55 -14.59 -3.71
C SER A 71 -11.60 -15.77 -3.97
N ASP A 72 -10.96 -15.80 -5.14
CA ASP A 72 -10.03 -16.86 -5.55
C ASP A 72 -8.65 -16.31 -5.99
N PRO A 73 -7.90 -15.64 -5.09
CA PRO A 73 -6.56 -15.20 -5.42
C PRO A 73 -5.57 -16.40 -5.50
N PRO A 74 -4.51 -16.29 -6.32
CA PRO A 74 -4.14 -15.11 -7.09
C PRO A 74 -4.86 -15.03 -8.45
N TYR A 75 -5.40 -13.85 -8.75
CA TYR A 75 -5.85 -13.48 -10.09
C TYR A 75 -4.64 -13.09 -10.94
N ALA A 76 -4.51 -13.69 -12.11
CA ALA A 76 -3.50 -13.39 -13.11
C ALA A 76 -4.12 -12.65 -14.31
N ILE A 77 -3.30 -11.89 -15.03
CA ILE A 77 -3.60 -11.44 -16.39
C ILE A 77 -2.73 -12.23 -17.38
N ASP A 78 -3.29 -12.63 -18.51
CA ASP A 78 -2.63 -13.47 -19.52
C ASP A 78 -2.03 -14.75 -18.87
N ASP A 79 -2.83 -15.42 -18.04
CA ASP A 79 -2.56 -16.69 -17.33
C ASP A 79 -1.43 -16.72 -16.29
N SER A 80 -0.48 -15.77 -16.34
CA SER A 80 0.78 -15.88 -15.57
C SER A 80 1.18 -14.61 -14.82
N LYS A 81 0.73 -13.44 -15.26
CA LYS A 81 1.20 -12.17 -14.68
C LYS A 81 0.30 -11.78 -13.53
N ILE A 82 0.80 -11.93 -12.32
CA ILE A 82 0.08 -11.55 -11.09
C ILE A 82 0.51 -10.13 -10.72
N TYR A 83 -0.46 -9.25 -10.53
CA TYR A 83 -0.22 -7.88 -10.09
C TYR A 83 -0.86 -7.65 -8.72
N VAL A 84 -0.26 -6.77 -7.93
CA VAL A 84 -0.79 -6.24 -6.69
C VAL A 84 -0.82 -4.71 -6.77
N ARG A 85 -1.76 -4.11 -6.07
CA ARG A 85 -1.90 -2.66 -5.98
C ARG A 85 -1.81 -2.21 -4.54
N SER A 86 -1.04 -1.16 -4.32
CA SER A 86 -0.92 -0.52 -3.01
C SER A 86 -0.98 0.99 -3.19
N GLU A 87 -1.95 1.64 -2.55
CA GLU A 87 -2.30 3.06 -2.77
C GLU A 87 -2.50 3.41 -4.26
N SER A 88 -1.68 4.32 -4.80
CA SER A 88 -1.71 4.79 -6.18
C SER A 88 -0.93 3.87 -7.14
N GLU A 89 -0.18 2.90 -6.62
CA GLU A 89 0.84 2.17 -7.37
C GLU A 89 0.43 0.72 -7.65
N THR A 90 0.61 0.29 -8.91
CA THR A 90 0.41 -1.10 -9.34
C THR A 90 1.76 -1.72 -9.77
N SER A 91 2.07 -2.92 -9.29
CA SER A 91 3.30 -3.67 -9.59
C SER A 91 3.05 -5.16 -9.76
N MET A 92 3.96 -5.84 -10.46
CA MET A 92 3.95 -7.30 -10.55
C MET A 92 4.32 -7.89 -9.18
N ALA A 93 3.60 -8.90 -8.74
CA ALA A 93 3.78 -9.53 -7.44
C ALA A 93 5.12 -10.30 -7.38
N VAL A 94 5.85 -10.17 -6.28
CA VAL A 94 7.02 -11.01 -6.00
C VAL A 94 6.60 -12.38 -5.45
N ARG A 95 7.53 -13.34 -5.41
CA ARG A 95 7.26 -14.72 -4.95
C ARG A 95 6.46 -14.76 -3.64
N ASP A 96 6.96 -14.09 -2.62
CA ASP A 96 6.38 -14.18 -1.28
C ASP A 96 5.03 -13.42 -1.20
N GLU A 97 4.79 -12.43 -2.05
CA GLU A 97 3.46 -11.84 -2.23
C GLU A 97 2.48 -12.87 -2.85
N ILE A 98 2.92 -13.61 -3.88
CA ILE A 98 2.11 -14.68 -4.48
C ILE A 98 1.80 -15.76 -3.45
N VAL A 99 2.80 -16.18 -2.65
CA VAL A 99 2.61 -17.14 -1.56
C VAL A 99 1.59 -16.61 -0.55
N ASN A 100 1.70 -15.35 -0.13
CA ASN A 100 0.75 -14.73 0.79
C ASN A 100 -0.68 -14.65 0.21
N LEU A 101 -0.82 -14.39 -1.09
CA LEU A 101 -2.13 -14.43 -1.77
C LEU A 101 -2.76 -15.82 -1.70
N VAL A 102 -1.98 -16.87 -1.96
CA VAL A 102 -2.44 -18.27 -1.89
C VAL A 102 -2.78 -18.65 -0.44
N LEU A 103 -1.93 -18.30 0.53
CA LEU A 103 -2.14 -18.65 1.93
C LEU A 103 -3.40 -17.98 2.52
N ARG A 104 -3.72 -16.75 2.10
CA ARG A 104 -4.95 -16.05 2.52
C ARG A 104 -6.22 -16.79 2.10
N LYS A 105 -6.21 -17.50 0.96
CA LYS A 105 -7.35 -18.34 0.52
C LYS A 105 -7.63 -19.49 1.50
N HIS A 106 -6.59 -19.99 2.17
CA HIS A 106 -6.68 -21.11 3.08
C HIS A 106 -6.81 -20.69 4.56
N GLN A 107 -6.76 -19.39 4.85
CA GLN A 107 -7.19 -18.91 6.16
C GLN A 107 -8.71 -18.94 6.21
N PRO A 108 -9.34 -19.63 7.18
CA PRO A 108 -10.78 -19.48 7.39
C PRO A 108 -11.09 -17.99 7.60
N PRO A 109 -12.29 -17.51 7.22
CA PRO A 109 -12.74 -16.21 7.69
C PRO A 109 -12.62 -16.26 9.20
N SER A 110 -11.65 -15.56 9.76
CA SER A 110 -11.66 -15.30 11.18
C SER A 110 -13.00 -14.62 11.43
N LEU A 111 -13.88 -15.28 12.18
CA LEU A 111 -14.86 -14.59 13.04
C LEU A 111 -14.16 -13.32 13.57
N PRO A 112 -14.85 -12.16 13.63
CA PRO A 112 -14.23 -10.90 14.06
C PRO A 112 -13.35 -11.22 15.23
N ALA A 113 -12.04 -11.06 15.02
CA ALA A 113 -11.02 -11.71 15.83
C ALA A 113 -11.44 -11.57 17.29
N GLU A 114 -11.89 -12.68 17.90
CA GLU A 114 -11.66 -12.84 19.33
C GLU A 114 -10.19 -12.52 19.46
N ALA A 115 -9.95 -11.45 20.22
CA ALA A 115 -8.69 -10.79 20.37
C ALA A 115 -7.59 -11.84 20.18
N LYS A 116 -6.72 -11.61 19.19
CA LYS A 116 -5.37 -12.12 19.37
C LYS A 116 -5.04 -11.69 20.78
N VAL A 117 -4.91 -12.67 21.67
CA VAL A 117 -4.24 -12.47 22.94
C VAL A 117 -2.83 -12.10 22.50
N GLU A 118 -2.68 -10.82 22.15
CA GLU A 118 -1.53 -10.04 22.51
C GLU A 118 -1.21 -10.51 23.91
N VAL A 119 -0.01 -11.01 24.05
CA VAL A 119 0.59 -11.09 25.36
C VAL A 119 0.43 -9.68 25.91
N GLU A 120 -0.59 -9.47 26.75
CA GLU A 120 -0.76 -8.29 27.59
C GLU A 120 0.41 -8.32 28.57
N GLY A 121 1.57 -7.96 28.03
CA GLY A 121 2.66 -7.36 28.78
C GLY A 121 2.56 -5.88 28.52
N GLU A 122 1.75 -5.19 29.32
CA GLU A 122 1.94 -3.79 29.72
C GLU A 122 2.58 -2.87 28.66
N THR A 123 1.79 -2.31 27.74
CA THR A 123 2.22 -1.13 26.96
C THR A 123 1.16 -0.05 26.93
N SER A 124 0.68 0.35 28.11
CA SER A 124 -0.01 1.63 28.25
C SER A 124 1.03 2.74 28.05
N GLY A 125 1.14 3.26 26.82
CA GLY A 125 2.02 4.40 26.48
C GLY A 125 2.82 4.29 25.17
N ARG A 126 2.75 3.19 24.40
CA ARG A 126 3.47 3.10 23.12
C ARG A 126 2.69 3.76 21.97
N VAL A 127 3.37 4.60 21.20
CA VAL A 127 2.81 5.20 19.99
C VAL A 127 2.57 4.12 18.94
N GLU A 128 1.34 3.99 18.42
CA GLU A 128 1.04 3.04 17.35
C GLU A 128 1.77 3.42 16.06
N PRO A 129 2.24 2.46 15.24
CA PRO A 129 2.87 2.78 13.95
C PRO A 129 1.95 3.54 12.99
N PRO A 130 2.52 4.25 11.99
CA PRO A 130 1.74 4.83 10.91
C PRO A 130 0.94 3.77 10.14
N ARG A 131 -0.18 4.17 9.53
CA ARG A 131 -1.08 3.26 8.79
C ARG A 131 -0.72 3.09 7.31
N THR A 132 0.25 3.84 6.80
CA THR A 132 0.75 3.73 5.42
C THR A 132 2.27 3.66 5.39
N GLY A 133 2.84 3.34 4.24
CA GLY A 133 4.28 3.13 4.08
C GLY A 133 4.73 1.68 4.28
N VAL A 134 6.04 1.50 4.43
CA VAL A 134 6.67 0.17 4.61
C VAL A 134 7.76 0.21 5.68
N GLU A 135 7.86 -0.86 6.44
CA GLU A 135 8.93 -1.11 7.41
C GLU A 135 9.87 -2.23 6.90
N ILE A 136 11.17 -2.08 7.09
CA ILE A 136 12.14 -3.19 6.95
C ILE A 136 12.32 -3.82 8.33
N VAL A 137 11.74 -5.01 8.53
CA VAL A 137 11.68 -5.67 9.84
C VAL A 137 12.94 -6.47 10.14
N ASP A 138 13.59 -6.98 9.09
CA ASP A 138 14.79 -7.79 9.20
C ASP A 138 15.62 -7.67 7.92
N THR A 139 16.94 -7.84 8.04
CA THR A 139 17.87 -7.90 6.91
C THR A 139 18.89 -9.01 7.16
N GLN A 140 18.93 -9.99 6.26
CA GLN A 140 19.87 -11.09 6.29
C GLN A 140 20.81 -11.00 5.10
N GLU A 141 22.10 -11.14 5.34
CA GLU A 141 23.09 -11.23 4.27
C GLU A 141 23.44 -12.68 3.97
N ARG A 142 23.34 -13.08 2.71
CA ARG A 142 23.72 -14.41 2.23
C ARG A 142 24.58 -14.27 0.99
N LYS A 143 25.83 -14.75 1.07
CA LYS A 143 26.81 -14.73 -0.03
C LYS A 143 26.95 -13.33 -0.67
N GLY A 144 27.03 -12.28 0.15
CA GLY A 144 27.16 -10.89 -0.31
C GLY A 144 25.89 -10.26 -0.87
N THR A 145 24.74 -10.95 -0.84
CA THR A 145 23.44 -10.38 -1.20
C THR A 145 22.60 -10.15 0.07
N ARG A 146 22.11 -8.93 0.25
CA ARG A 146 21.15 -8.60 1.32
C ARG A 146 19.73 -8.97 0.92
N TYR A 147 19.06 -9.67 1.82
CA TYR A 147 17.66 -10.08 1.73
C TYR A 147 16.91 -9.44 2.88
N HIS A 148 15.91 -8.64 2.55
CA HIS A 148 15.09 -7.89 3.48
C HIS A 148 13.75 -8.57 3.70
N THR A 149 13.22 -8.38 4.91
CA THR A 149 11.84 -8.68 5.25
C THR A 149 11.05 -7.37 5.30
N MET A 150 10.12 -7.19 4.37
CA MET A 150 9.31 -5.99 4.21
C MET A 150 7.96 -6.18 4.91
N ARG A 151 7.53 -5.21 5.71
CA ARG A 151 6.17 -5.13 6.27
C ARG A 151 5.41 -3.96 5.67
N ASP A 152 4.32 -4.24 4.96
CA ASP A 152 3.38 -3.23 4.47
C ASP A 152 2.47 -2.77 5.61
N LEU A 153 2.51 -1.48 5.94
CA LEU A 153 1.81 -0.92 7.10
C LEU A 153 0.29 -0.80 6.90
N ARG A 154 -0.20 -0.89 5.66
CA ARG A 154 -1.63 -0.73 5.34
C ARG A 154 -2.45 -1.96 5.68
N ASN A 155 -1.83 -3.12 5.61
CA ASN A 155 -2.50 -4.41 5.75
C ASN A 155 -1.72 -5.39 6.64
N GLY A 156 -0.57 -4.99 7.17
CA GLY A 156 0.30 -5.80 8.02
C GLY A 156 1.01 -6.95 7.29
N ASN A 157 0.97 -7.00 5.95
CA ASN A 157 1.61 -8.07 5.20
C ASN A 157 3.12 -8.06 5.39
N VAL A 158 3.69 -9.23 5.70
CA VAL A 158 5.12 -9.42 5.81
C VAL A 158 5.60 -10.29 4.66
N VAL A 159 6.61 -9.82 3.94
CA VAL A 159 7.17 -10.45 2.74
C VAL A 159 8.68 -10.60 2.93
N GLN A 160 9.17 -11.83 2.88
CA GLN A 160 10.58 -12.14 3.10
C GLN A 160 11.34 -12.24 1.77
N ASN A 161 12.66 -12.41 1.88
CA ASN A 161 13.56 -12.69 0.75
C ASN A 161 13.54 -11.59 -0.34
N VAL A 162 13.27 -10.34 0.04
CA VAL A 162 13.23 -9.21 -0.90
C VAL A 162 14.63 -8.62 -1.01
N THR A 163 15.21 -8.62 -2.21
CA THR A 163 16.49 -7.94 -2.48
C THR A 163 16.26 -6.55 -3.06
N ARG A 164 17.26 -5.67 -3.03
CA ARG A 164 17.21 -4.39 -3.76
C ARG A 164 16.81 -4.54 -5.23
N LYS A 165 17.27 -5.62 -5.89
CA LYS A 165 16.97 -5.92 -7.31
C LYS A 165 15.54 -6.42 -7.54
N SER A 166 14.98 -7.19 -6.60
CA SER A 166 13.61 -7.72 -6.73
C SER A 166 12.55 -6.73 -6.25
N ALA A 167 12.92 -5.85 -5.33
CA ALA A 167 12.06 -4.80 -4.80
C ALA A 167 11.64 -3.83 -5.90
N ARG A 168 10.43 -3.30 -5.79
CA ARG A 168 9.90 -2.31 -6.74
C ARG A 168 9.35 -1.11 -6.00
N ARG A 169 9.41 0.05 -6.66
CA ARG A 169 8.80 1.32 -6.23
C ARG A 169 9.07 1.62 -4.75
N LEU A 170 8.05 1.74 -3.90
CA LEU A 170 8.19 2.05 -2.47
C LEU A 170 9.16 1.10 -1.74
N TRP A 171 9.13 -0.20 -2.00
CA TRP A 171 10.06 -1.14 -1.35
C TRP A 171 11.47 -0.98 -1.86
N HIS A 172 11.64 -0.73 -3.16
CA HIS A 172 12.96 -0.44 -3.73
C HIS A 172 13.54 0.83 -3.14
N TYR A 173 12.70 1.85 -2.98
CA TYR A 173 13.05 3.08 -2.31
C TYR A 173 13.46 2.83 -0.85
N ALA A 174 12.63 2.14 -0.06
CA ALA A 174 12.90 1.85 1.35
C ALA A 174 14.23 1.09 1.52
N ILE A 175 14.44 0.06 0.70
CA ILE A 175 15.71 -0.69 0.70
C ILE A 175 16.86 0.23 0.29
N SER A 176 16.74 1.00 -0.78
CA SER A 176 17.81 1.93 -1.19
C SER A 176 18.14 2.95 -0.10
N GLN A 177 17.14 3.48 0.62
CA GLN A 177 17.38 4.37 1.76
C GLN A 177 18.09 3.66 2.90
N ALA A 178 17.59 2.51 3.34
CA ALA A 178 18.22 1.76 4.41
C ALA A 178 19.65 1.31 4.08
N GLU A 179 19.90 0.99 2.81
CA GLU A 179 21.19 0.54 2.33
C GLU A 179 22.21 1.67 2.14
N ASP A 180 21.79 2.79 1.55
CA ASP A 180 22.68 3.89 1.15
C ASP A 180 22.78 4.98 2.24
N HIS A 181 21.74 5.11 3.07
CA HIS A 181 21.58 6.16 4.10
C HIS A 181 21.11 5.52 5.41
N PRO A 182 21.95 4.70 6.08
CA PRO A 182 21.57 4.09 7.35
C PRO A 182 21.20 5.17 8.36
N VAL A 183 20.14 4.93 9.13
CA VAL A 183 19.62 5.90 10.10
C VAL A 183 20.64 6.16 11.19
N ASP A 184 21.08 7.42 11.31
CA ASP A 184 21.86 7.89 12.45
C ASP A 184 20.89 8.46 13.51
N PRO A 185 20.74 7.82 14.68
CA PRO A 185 19.81 8.27 15.72
C PRO A 185 20.11 9.67 16.25
N ASN A 186 21.34 10.16 16.10
CA ASN A 186 21.75 11.48 16.58
C ASN A 186 21.36 12.61 15.62
N ALA A 187 21.11 12.28 14.35
CA ALA A 187 20.71 13.23 13.33
C ALA A 187 19.17 13.43 13.27
N VAL A 188 18.43 12.69 14.09
CA VAL A 188 16.96 12.70 14.10
C VAL A 188 16.44 13.75 15.08
N GLU A 189 15.48 14.55 14.64
CA GLU A 189 14.67 15.39 15.52
C GLU A 189 13.62 14.52 16.23
N TRP A 190 13.89 14.19 17.49
CA TRP A 190 13.04 13.33 18.32
C TRP A 190 11.98 14.11 19.07
N HIS A 191 10.75 13.61 19.04
CA HIS A 191 9.63 14.03 19.87
C HIS A 191 9.14 12.82 20.66
N GLY A 192 9.60 12.69 21.92
CA GLY A 192 9.40 11.47 22.70
C GLY A 192 10.11 10.29 22.05
N ASP A 193 9.37 9.20 21.82
CA ASP A 193 9.90 7.97 21.20
C ASP A 193 9.80 7.95 19.67
N ILE A 194 9.33 9.03 19.04
CA ILE A 194 9.18 9.11 17.58
C ILE A 194 10.00 10.26 17.00
N GLY A 195 10.35 10.16 15.72
CA GLY A 195 11.15 11.18 15.06
C GLY A 195 10.94 11.22 13.55
N LEU A 196 11.24 12.37 12.95
CA LEU A 196 11.17 12.60 11.51
C LEU A 196 12.58 12.48 10.92
N LEU A 197 12.75 11.59 9.93
CA LEU A 197 14.02 11.40 9.24
C LEU A 197 14.13 12.23 7.97
N ASP A 198 13.06 12.23 7.17
CA ASP A 198 13.03 12.91 5.88
C ASP A 198 11.58 13.25 5.51
N ARG A 199 11.41 14.34 4.78
CA ARG A 199 10.14 14.77 4.18
C ARG A 199 10.39 15.18 2.76
N ARG A 200 9.63 14.61 1.84
CA ARG A 200 9.78 14.87 0.41
C ARG A 200 8.44 14.84 -0.33
N GLU A 201 8.40 15.51 -1.46
CA GLU A 201 7.28 15.44 -2.39
C GLU A 201 7.52 14.33 -3.42
N HIS A 202 6.50 13.50 -3.66
CA HIS A 202 6.52 12.47 -4.68
C HIS A 202 5.16 12.39 -5.38
N ALA A 203 5.14 12.61 -6.69
CA ALA A 203 3.91 12.60 -7.50
C ALA A 203 2.80 13.54 -6.96
N GLY A 204 3.18 14.73 -6.49
CA GLY A 204 2.25 15.74 -5.97
C GLY A 204 1.71 15.44 -4.57
N GLN A 205 2.23 14.43 -3.87
CA GLN A 205 1.87 14.08 -2.50
C GLN A 205 3.11 14.12 -1.59
N LEU A 206 2.92 14.58 -0.36
CA LEU A 206 3.97 14.52 0.66
C LEU A 206 4.16 13.09 1.15
N ARG A 207 5.42 12.68 1.27
CA ARG A 207 5.84 11.40 1.85
C ARG A 207 6.90 11.64 2.93
N TYR A 208 6.77 10.90 4.02
CA TYR A 208 7.61 10.99 5.21
C TYR A 208 8.40 9.70 5.40
N ASN A 209 9.66 9.83 5.81
CA ASN A 209 10.38 8.75 6.47
C ASN A 209 10.36 9.05 7.97
N LEU A 210 9.82 8.12 8.75
CA LEU A 210 9.61 8.27 10.18
C LEU A 210 10.42 7.20 10.92
N VAL A 211 10.78 7.49 12.16
CA VAL A 211 11.48 6.55 13.04
C VAL A 211 10.82 6.50 14.40
N GLN A 212 10.86 5.32 15.01
CA GLN A 212 10.34 5.08 16.35
C GLN A 212 11.35 4.25 17.17
N ARG A 213 11.53 4.63 18.43
CA ARG A 213 12.17 3.80 19.46
C ARG A 213 11.17 2.80 19.99
N ASP A 214 11.52 1.52 19.92
CA ASP A 214 10.76 0.42 20.50
C ASP A 214 11.70 -0.41 21.37
N GLY A 215 11.83 0.00 22.63
CA GLY A 215 12.88 -0.46 23.53
C GLY A 215 14.26 -0.17 22.95
N ASP A 216 15.09 -1.21 22.80
CA ASP A 216 16.43 -1.11 22.24
C ASP A 216 16.46 -1.11 20.70
N ARG A 217 15.30 -1.26 20.04
CA ARG A 217 15.20 -1.34 18.58
C ARG A 217 14.72 -0.03 17.99
N LEU A 218 15.29 0.32 16.84
CA LEU A 218 14.81 1.41 16.01
C LEU A 218 13.97 0.84 14.87
N ARG A 219 12.73 1.30 14.79
CA ARG A 219 11.79 0.96 13.72
C ARG A 219 11.75 2.13 12.75
N VAL A 220 11.92 1.85 11.48
CA VAL A 220 11.94 2.89 10.43
C VAL A 220 10.80 2.63 9.46
N TYR A 221 10.01 3.67 9.22
CA TYR A 221 8.85 3.66 8.36
C TYR A 221 9.12 4.53 7.14
N TYR A 222 9.19 3.92 5.97
CA TYR A 222 9.56 4.61 4.73
C TYR A 222 8.34 4.96 3.89
N GLY A 223 8.34 6.19 3.36
CA GLY A 223 7.35 6.68 2.40
C GLY A 223 5.91 6.68 2.93
N VAL A 224 5.75 6.99 4.21
CA VAL A 224 4.45 7.20 4.88
C VAL A 224 3.76 8.39 4.23
N THR A 225 2.49 8.24 3.84
CA THR A 225 1.65 9.30 3.28
C THR A 225 0.82 9.98 4.37
N GLU A 226 0.25 11.15 4.08
CA GLU A 226 -0.62 11.89 5.01
C GLU A 226 -1.78 11.03 5.54
N ASP A 227 -2.39 10.19 4.69
CA ASP A 227 -3.46 9.25 5.08
C ASP A 227 -3.04 8.25 6.17
N GLY A 228 -1.74 8.02 6.33
CA GLY A 228 -1.17 7.12 7.33
C GLY A 228 -0.79 7.78 8.64
N ILE A 229 -0.82 9.11 8.70
CA ILE A 229 -0.43 9.91 9.85
C ILE A 229 -1.61 10.06 10.81
N HIS A 230 -1.39 9.80 12.10
CA HIS A 230 -2.40 9.91 13.15
C HIS A 230 -1.74 10.13 14.52
N GLY A 231 -2.52 10.59 15.51
CA GLY A 231 -2.06 10.74 16.88
C GLY A 231 -0.77 11.57 17.01
N GLU A 232 0.20 11.06 17.76
CA GLU A 232 1.50 11.71 17.97
C GLU A 232 2.29 11.94 16.66
N TRP A 233 2.07 11.10 15.63
CA TRP A 233 2.68 11.33 14.33
C TRP A 233 2.19 12.62 13.67
N ALA A 234 0.91 12.96 13.82
CA ALA A 234 0.35 14.18 13.25
C ALA A 234 0.98 15.43 13.87
N LYS A 235 1.21 15.38 15.19
CA LYS A 235 1.91 16.45 15.92
C LYS A 235 3.33 16.62 15.42
N LEU A 236 4.06 15.50 15.29
CA LEU A 236 5.44 15.47 14.80
C LEU A 236 5.58 16.11 13.41
N VAL A 237 4.65 15.85 12.48
CA VAL A 237 4.72 16.40 11.11
C VAL A 237 4.00 17.74 10.93
N GLY A 238 3.44 18.31 12.00
CA GLY A 238 2.75 19.61 11.98
C GLY A 238 1.39 19.61 11.29
N MET A 239 0.63 18.50 11.40
CA MET A 239 -0.69 18.29 10.79
C MET A 239 -1.87 18.46 11.77
N GLU A 240 -1.68 19.06 12.94
CA GLU A 240 -2.81 19.34 13.83
C GLU A 240 -3.82 20.29 13.15
N GLU A 241 -5.09 19.89 13.09
CA GLU A 241 -6.19 20.84 12.92
C GLU A 241 -6.17 21.78 14.12
N ASN A 242 -6.14 23.10 13.87
CA ASN A 242 -6.45 24.09 14.88
C ASN A 242 -7.90 23.87 15.37
N GLU A 243 -8.09 23.07 16.40
CA GLU A 243 -9.31 23.07 17.22
C GLU A 243 -9.27 24.31 18.13
N GLN A 244 -9.50 25.49 17.53
CA GLN A 244 -9.91 26.70 18.25
C GLN A 244 -11.02 27.38 17.46
N ALA A 245 -12.27 27.11 17.87
CA ALA A 245 -13.42 27.98 17.71
C ALA A 245 -14.15 28.07 19.05
#